data_AF-A0A963Q6N2-F1
#
_entry.id   AF-A0A963Q6N2-F1
#
_cell.length_a   1.000
_cell.length_b   1.000
_cell.length_c   1.000
_cell.angle_alpha   90.00
_cell.angle_beta   90.00
_cell.angle_gamma   90.00
#
_symmetry.space_group_name_H-M   'P 1'
#
loop_
_entity.id
_entity.type
_entity.pdbx_description
1 polymer ?
#
loop_
_entity_poly.entity_id
_entity_poly.type
_entity_poly.pdbx_seq_one_letter_code
_entity_poly.pdbx_strand_id
1 'polypeptide(L)'
;PADTERSVCLSARTGDGLAHLRQCLLQLAGWNTVPEGVYMARERHVQALQRVDHHVAQAADQVAEASPALDLVAEELRLAQNALGEITGAFGADDLLGVIFSRFCIGK
;
A
#
# COMPACT_ATOMS: atom_id res chain seq x y z
N PRO A 1 -38.07 16.53 -3.24
CA PRO A 1 -37.44 17.81 -3.63
C PRO A 1 -36.07 17.98 -2.93
N ALA A 2 -35.04 17.26 -3.42
CA ALA A 2 -33.74 17.18 -2.75
C ALA A 2 -32.59 16.76 -3.71
N ASP A 3 -32.53 17.31 -4.92
CA ASP A 3 -31.49 16.94 -5.92
C ASP A 3 -30.74 18.16 -6.51
N THR A 4 -30.98 19.36 -5.96
CA THR A 4 -30.36 20.60 -6.44
C THR A 4 -29.02 20.91 -5.76
N GLU A 5 -28.63 20.14 -4.73
CA GLU A 5 -27.43 20.44 -3.92
C GLU A 5 -26.09 20.03 -4.56
N ARG A 6 -26.08 19.40 -5.74
CA ARG A 6 -24.83 19.01 -6.44
C ARG A 6 -24.78 19.36 -7.94
N SER A 7 -25.53 20.37 -8.38
CA SER A 7 -25.51 20.81 -9.78
C SER A 7 -24.61 22.03 -9.96
N VAL A 8 -23.67 21.97 -10.92
CA VAL A 8 -22.81 23.12 -11.30
C VAL A 8 -23.25 23.66 -12.65
N CYS A 9 -23.71 24.91 -12.70
CA CYS A 9 -23.99 25.61 -13.96
C CYS A 9 -22.67 26.11 -14.58
N LEU A 10 -22.39 25.70 -15.82
CA LEU A 10 -21.18 26.10 -16.55
C LEU A 10 -21.44 26.24 -18.05
N SER A 11 -20.54 26.94 -18.73
CA SER A 11 -20.52 27.09 -20.20
C SER A 11 -19.12 26.75 -20.71
N ALA A 12 -19.00 25.65 -21.45
CA ALA A 12 -17.74 25.26 -22.09
C ALA A 12 -17.30 26.25 -23.18
N ARG A 13 -18.23 27.02 -23.74
CA ARG A 13 -17.96 27.99 -24.82
C ARG A 13 -17.39 29.30 -24.30
N THR A 14 -17.87 29.79 -23.17
CA THR A 14 -17.42 31.06 -22.56
C THR A 14 -16.38 30.84 -21.47
N GLY A 15 -16.29 29.62 -20.92
CA GLY A 15 -15.42 29.27 -19.80
C GLY A 15 -16.05 29.51 -18.43
N ASP A 16 -17.25 30.09 -18.39
CA ASP A 16 -17.96 30.39 -17.14
C ASP A 16 -18.26 29.10 -16.37
N GLY A 17 -18.02 29.12 -15.06
CA GLY A 17 -18.28 27.99 -14.17
C GLY A 17 -17.25 26.86 -14.19
N LEU A 18 -16.28 26.87 -15.13
CA LEU A 18 -15.23 25.82 -15.19
C LEU A 18 -14.29 25.84 -13.98
N ALA A 19 -13.97 27.02 -13.46
CA ALA A 19 -13.16 27.15 -12.24
C ALA A 19 -13.89 26.58 -11.01
N HIS A 20 -15.19 26.83 -10.92
CA HIS A 20 -16.03 26.30 -9.86
C HIS A 20 -16.16 24.78 -9.95
N LEU A 21 -16.39 24.24 -11.16
CA LEU A 21 -16.38 22.79 -11.40
C LEU A 21 -15.05 22.16 -10.94
N ARG A 22 -13.91 22.76 -11.31
CA ARG A 22 -12.58 22.27 -10.91
C ARG A 22 -12.45 22.21 -9.38
N GLN A 23 -12.89 23.25 -8.67
CA GLN A 23 -12.85 23.28 -7.21
C GLN A 23 -13.71 22.16 -6.59
N CYS A 24 -14.93 21.96 -7.10
CA CYS A 24 -15.81 20.90 -6.64
C CYS A 24 -15.22 19.50 -6.88
N LEU A 25 -14.60 19.28 -8.05
CA LEU A 25 -13.93 18.01 -8.37
C LEU A 25 -12.75 17.74 -7.44
N LEU A 26 -11.93 18.75 -7.13
CA LEU A 26 -10.82 18.63 -6.19
C LEU A 26 -11.31 18.28 -4.78
N GLN A 27 -12.39 18.91 -4.32
CA GLN A 27 -13.01 18.59 -3.03
C GLN A 27 -13.56 17.16 -2.99
N LEU A 28 -14.26 16.73 -4.03
CA LEU A 28 -14.81 15.37 -4.13
C LEU A 28 -13.70 14.30 -4.19
N ALA A 29 -12.59 14.59 -4.86
CA ALA A 29 -11.44 13.71 -4.92
C ALA A 29 -10.65 13.62 -3.60
N GLY A 30 -11.06 14.36 -2.55
CA GLY A 30 -10.33 14.42 -1.28
C GLY A 30 -8.96 15.08 -1.43
N TRP A 31 -8.80 15.96 -2.41
CA TRP A 31 -7.53 16.61 -2.71
C TRP A 31 -7.16 17.58 -1.58
N ASN A 32 -6.28 17.14 -0.68
CA ASN A 32 -5.56 18.00 0.24
C ASN A 32 -4.21 18.34 -0.38
N THR A 33 -3.80 19.61 -0.35
CA THR A 33 -2.41 20.01 -0.61
C THR A 33 -1.53 19.45 0.50
N VAL A 34 -1.20 18.17 0.40
CA VAL A 34 -0.20 17.53 1.25
C VAL A 34 1.15 18.04 0.76
N PRO A 35 2.02 18.60 1.63
CA PRO A 35 3.33 19.08 1.23
C PRO A 35 4.13 17.95 0.58
N GLU A 36 4.88 18.29 -0.48
CA GLU A 36 5.81 17.35 -1.11
C GLU A 36 6.70 16.70 -0.05
N GLY A 37 6.68 15.36 -0.01
CA GLY A 37 7.41 14.56 0.98
C GLY A 37 6.68 13.30 1.42
N VAL A 38 5.38 13.18 1.18
CA VAL A 38 4.66 11.93 1.45
C VAL A 38 4.92 10.97 0.31
N TYR A 39 5.72 9.92 0.59
CA TYR A 39 5.87 8.76 -0.27
C TYR A 39 4.50 8.39 -0.85
N MET A 40 4.31 8.63 -2.15
CA MET A 40 3.05 8.33 -2.82
C MET A 40 2.99 6.81 -2.98
N ALA A 41 2.60 6.12 -1.91
CA ALA A 41 2.35 4.69 -1.94
C ALA A 41 1.21 4.47 -2.95
N ARG A 42 1.55 3.86 -4.08
CA ARG A 42 0.56 3.45 -5.08
C ARG A 42 -0.42 2.49 -4.41
N GLU A 43 -1.65 2.44 -4.91
CA GLU A 43 -2.71 1.56 -4.40
C GLU A 43 -2.22 0.12 -4.15
N ARG A 44 -1.45 -0.45 -5.09
CA ARG A 44 -0.84 -1.78 -4.95
C ARG A 44 0.06 -1.95 -3.72
N HIS A 45 0.80 -0.91 -3.31
CA HIS A 45 1.67 -0.98 -2.14
C HIS A 45 0.82 -0.95 -0.86
N VAL A 46 -0.26 -0.16 -0.86
CA VAL A 46 -1.22 -0.14 0.25
C VAL A 46 -1.90 -1.51 0.39
N GLN A 47 -2.34 -2.11 -0.71
CA GLN A 47 -2.92 -3.45 -0.72
C GLN A 47 -1.92 -4.52 -0.23
N ALA A 48 -0.66 -4.43 -0.63
CA ALA A 48 0.39 -5.33 -0.15
C ALA A 48 0.61 -5.19 1.36
N LEU A 49 0.70 -3.96 1.88
CA LEU A 49 0.81 -3.71 3.32
C LEU A 49 -0.40 -4.19 4.11
N GLN A 50 -1.62 -4.06 3.57
CA GLN A 50 -2.83 -4.60 4.21
C GLN A 50 -2.77 -6.13 4.34
N ARG A 51 -2.23 -6.83 3.34
CA ARG A 51 -2.02 -8.28 3.44
C ARG A 51 -0.95 -8.65 4.46
N VAL A 52 0.15 -7.88 4.51
CA VAL A 52 1.20 -8.06 5.54
C VAL A 52 0.59 -7.94 6.93
N ASP A 53 -0.17 -6.88 7.19
CA ASP A 53 -0.82 -6.62 8.48
C ASP A 53 -1.77 -7.76 8.87
N HIS A 54 -2.58 -8.24 7.92
CA HIS A 54 -3.48 -9.37 8.14
C HIS A 54 -2.74 -10.63 8.58
N HIS A 55 -1.71 -11.05 7.83
CA HIS A 55 -0.95 -12.25 8.14
C HIS A 55 -0.17 -12.13 9.46
N VAL A 56 0.40 -10.96 9.75
CA VAL A 56 1.10 -10.72 11.03
C VAL A 56 0.12 -10.77 12.21
N ALA A 57 -1.09 -10.23 12.06
CA ALA A 57 -2.12 -10.32 13.08
C ALA A 57 -2.54 -11.79 13.33
N GLN A 58 -2.76 -12.58 12.27
CA GLN A 58 -3.07 -14.00 12.39
C GLN A 58 -1.94 -14.79 13.08
N ALA A 59 -0.68 -14.52 12.73
CA ALA A 59 0.46 -15.12 13.40
C ALA A 59 0.53 -14.75 14.89
N ALA A 60 0.27 -13.48 15.23
CA ALA A 60 0.27 -13.00 16.61
C ALA A 60 -0.84 -13.67 17.45
N ASP A 61 -2.04 -13.78 16.90
CA ASP A 61 -3.17 -14.46 17.54
C ASP A 61 -2.85 -15.95 17.82
N GLN A 62 -2.27 -16.65 16.84
CA GLN A 62 -1.89 -18.06 16.97
C GLN A 62 -0.76 -18.30 17.98
N VAL A 63 0.23 -17.40 18.05
CA VAL A 63 1.32 -17.48 19.03
C VAL A 63 0.81 -17.26 20.46
N ALA A 64 -0.29 -16.50 20.63
CA ALA A 64 -0.90 -16.24 21.93
C ALA A 64 -1.74 -17.41 22.48
N GLU A 65 -2.01 -18.44 21.68
CA GLU A 65 -2.78 -19.61 22.12
C GLU A 65 -2.01 -20.46 23.16
N ALA A 66 -2.75 -21.22 23.98
CA ALA A 66 -2.16 -22.10 25.00
C ALA A 66 -1.28 -23.23 24.40
N SER A 67 -1.53 -23.61 23.14
CA SER A 67 -0.71 -24.57 22.39
C SER A 67 -0.52 -24.04 20.95
N PRO A 68 0.48 -23.17 20.72
CA PRO A 68 0.67 -22.54 19.42
C PRO A 68 0.95 -23.55 18.32
N ALA A 69 0.21 -23.45 17.21
CA ALA A 69 0.48 -24.20 15.99
C ALA A 69 1.63 -23.53 15.21
N LEU A 70 2.88 -23.81 15.61
CA LEU A 70 4.06 -23.13 15.07
C LEU A 70 4.22 -23.27 13.54
N ASP A 71 3.73 -24.37 12.96
CA ASP A 71 3.74 -24.55 11.50
C ASP A 71 2.82 -23.55 10.78
N LEU A 72 1.66 -23.22 11.38
CA LEU A 72 0.75 -22.21 10.85
C LEU A 72 1.32 -20.80 11.05
N VAL A 73 1.92 -20.52 12.21
CA VAL A 73 2.62 -19.26 12.47
C VAL A 73 3.72 -19.02 11.43
N ALA A 74 4.52 -20.06 11.13
CA ALA A 74 5.58 -19.98 10.14
C ALA A 74 5.02 -19.70 8.73
N GLU A 75 3.90 -20.33 8.36
CA GLU A 75 3.25 -20.07 7.08
C GLU A 75 2.69 -18.65 6.98
N GLU A 76 2.03 -18.13 8.02
CA GLU A 76 1.55 -16.75 8.05
C GLU A 76 2.69 -15.74 7.88
N LEU A 77 3.82 -15.95 8.58
CA LEU A 77 5.00 -15.09 8.42
C LEU A 77 5.62 -15.20 7.02
N ARG A 78 5.61 -16.37 6.38
CA ARG A 78 6.05 -16.57 5.00
C ARG A 78 5.16 -15.79 4.02
N LEU A 79 3.84 -15.83 4.21
CA LEU A 79 2.89 -15.08 3.39
C LEU A 79 3.03 -13.57 3.58
N ALA A 80 3.23 -13.09 4.82
CA ALA A 80 3.54 -11.70 5.10
C ALA A 80 4.84 -11.25 4.39
N GLN A 81 5.90 -12.06 4.46
CA GLN A 81 7.17 -11.76 3.78
C GLN A 81 6.98 -11.65 2.25
N ASN A 82 6.22 -12.56 1.64
CA ASN A 82 5.96 -12.52 0.20
C ASN A 82 5.20 -11.26 -0.21
N ALA A 83 4.16 -10.88 0.54
CA ALA A 83 3.39 -9.66 0.28
C ALA A 83 4.27 -8.40 0.43
N LEU A 84 5.17 -8.37 1.41
CA LEU A 84 6.13 -7.29 1.59
C LEU A 84 7.13 -7.22 0.41
N GLY A 85 7.56 -8.38 -0.09
CA GLY A 85 8.46 -8.51 -1.24
C GLY A 85 7.89 -7.92 -2.54
N GLU A 86 6.56 -7.87 -2.71
CA GLU A 86 5.93 -7.19 -3.85
C GLU A 86 6.19 -5.67 -3.88
N ILE A 87 6.50 -5.07 -2.73
CA ILE A 87 6.76 -3.63 -2.59
C ILE A 87 8.23 -3.32 -2.88
N THR A 88 9.14 -4.12 -2.34
CA THR A 88 10.59 -3.89 -2.43
C THR A 88 11.20 -4.38 -3.75
N GLY A 89 10.44 -5.15 -4.53
CA GLY A 89 11.01 -6.07 -5.51
C GLY A 89 11.36 -7.40 -4.82
N ALA A 90 11.08 -8.52 -5.49
CA ALA A 90 11.24 -9.85 -4.90
C ALA A 90 12.68 -10.02 -4.39
N PHE A 91 12.82 -10.30 -3.10
CA PHE A 91 14.08 -10.73 -2.49
C PHE A 91 14.08 -12.26 -2.53
N GLY A 92 14.63 -12.80 -3.60
CA GLY A 92 14.63 -14.24 -3.87
C GLY A 92 15.71 -14.98 -3.09
N ALA A 93 15.73 -16.31 -3.25
CA ALA A 93 16.81 -17.14 -2.73
C ALA A 93 18.18 -16.65 -3.23
N ASP A 94 18.28 -16.20 -4.48
CA ASP A 94 19.52 -15.68 -5.05
C ASP A 94 19.99 -14.36 -4.40
N ASP A 95 19.07 -13.47 -4.03
CA ASP A 95 19.42 -12.23 -3.32
C ASP A 95 19.90 -12.53 -1.89
N LEU A 96 19.26 -13.50 -1.24
CA LEU A 96 19.67 -13.99 0.07
C LEU A 96 21.05 -14.65 0.03
N LEU A 97 21.31 -15.52 -0.97
CA LEU A 97 22.61 -16.12 -1.19
C LEU A 97 23.65 -15.03 -1.51
N GLY A 98 23.28 -14.03 -2.31
CA GLY A 98 24.11 -12.86 -2.59
C GLY A 98 24.56 -12.15 -1.32
N VAL A 99 23.66 -11.91 -0.36
CA VAL A 99 23.99 -11.28 0.94
C VAL A 99 24.81 -12.20 1.85
N ILE A 100 24.52 -13.50 1.88
CA ILE A 100 25.29 -14.47 2.66
C ILE A 100 26.74 -14.56 2.14
N PHE A 101 26.90 -14.59 0.81
CA PHE A 101 28.20 -14.72 0.16
C PHE A 101 28.92 -13.40 -0.12
N SER A 102 28.25 -12.25 -0.02
CA SER A 102 28.92 -10.93 -0.18
C SER A 102 29.96 -10.65 0.90
N ARG A 103 29.94 -11.41 2.00
CA ARG A 103 30.93 -11.35 3.09
C ARG A 103 32.03 -12.40 2.96
N PHE A 104 31.90 -13.35 2.03
CA PHE A 104 32.97 -14.27 1.69
C PHE A 104 33.77 -13.65 0.53
N CYS A 105 34.97 -13.16 0.82
CA CYS A 105 35.93 -12.84 -0.24
C CYS A 105 36.28 -14.13 -0.99
N ILE A 106 35.57 -14.45 -2.07
CA ILE A 106 36.10 -15.38 -3.08
C ILE A 106 37.17 -14.59 -3.81
N GLY A 107 38.43 -14.97 -3.59
CA GLY A 107 39.63 -14.19 -3.89
C GLY A 107 39.63 -13.48 -5.23
N LYS A 108 39.99 -12.19 -5.17
CA LYS A 108 40.86 -11.60 -6.21
C LYS A 108 42.26 -12.16 -6.07
#